data_AF-A0A0M8K8A4-F1
#
_entry.id   AF-A0A0M8K8A4-F1
#
_cell.length_a   1.000
_cell.length_b   1.000
_cell.length_c   1.000
_cell.angle_alpha   90.00
_cell.angle_beta   90.00
_cell.angle_gamma   90.00
#
_symmetry.space_group_name_H-M   'P 1'
#
loop_
_entity.id
_entity.type
_entity.pdbx_description
1 polymer ?
#
loop_
_entity_poly.entity_id
_entity_poly.type
_entity_poly.pdbx_seq_one_letter_code
_entity_poly.pdbx_strand_id
1 'polypeptide(L)'
;MNTRELLQKRLETLRTLTQGGLLRRGTGNQHADLQHSLQAQWATEARLIRRVLAADGDPVETLIEWRTRTEQFHDRYPERDGWTDRQGETWNVALVLQAIDNLLEHIENWHTDPDETFDEDLA
;
A
#
# COMPACT_ATOMS: atom_id res chain seq x y z
N MET A 1 -16.73 0.83 9.65
CA MET A 1 -16.24 0.07 8.47
C MET A 1 -15.11 -0.82 8.94
N ASN A 2 -15.07 -2.10 8.60
CA ASN A 2 -13.99 -2.98 9.04
C ASN A 2 -12.75 -2.86 8.13
N THR A 3 -11.59 -3.30 8.60
CA THR A 3 -10.32 -3.22 7.86
C THR A 3 -10.37 -3.88 6.48
N ARG A 4 -11.10 -5.00 6.32
CA ARG A 4 -11.23 -5.67 5.01
C ARG A 4 -12.01 -4.82 4.01
N GLU A 5 -13.11 -4.20 4.43
CA GLU A 5 -13.91 -3.29 3.60
C GLU A 5 -13.07 -2.07 3.18
N LEU A 6 -12.26 -1.52 4.10
CA LEU A 6 -11.34 -0.42 3.81
C LEU A 6 -10.35 -0.80 2.71
N LEU A 7 -9.70 -1.96 2.85
CA LEU A 7 -8.74 -2.46 1.89
C LEU A 7 -9.38 -2.76 0.52
N GLN A 8 -10.61 -3.28 0.50
CA GLN A 8 -11.36 -3.46 -0.75
C GLN A 8 -11.64 -2.14 -1.47
N LYS A 9 -12.07 -1.11 -0.73
CA LYS A 9 -12.29 0.25 -1.28
C LYS A 9 -10.99 0.88 -1.79
N ARG A 10 -9.90 0.69 -1.05
CA ARG A 10 -8.57 1.15 -1.49
C ARG A 10 -8.12 0.44 -2.76
N LEU A 11 -8.34 -0.88 -2.86
CA LEU A 11 -8.02 -1.65 -4.06
C LEU A 11 -8.81 -1.18 -5.28
N GLU A 12 -10.08 -0.85 -5.12
CA GLU A 12 -10.90 -0.28 -6.20
C GLU A 12 -10.35 1.09 -6.66
N THR A 13 -9.98 1.95 -5.70
CA THR A 13 -9.37 3.26 -5.98
C THR A 13 -8.07 3.09 -6.78
N LEU A 14 -7.19 2.17 -6.37
CA LEU A 14 -5.93 1.90 -7.07
C LEU A 14 -6.15 1.34 -8.48
N ARG A 15 -7.20 0.53 -8.70
CA ARG A 15 -7.57 0.05 -10.05
C ARG A 15 -7.94 1.23 -10.95
N THR A 16 -8.75 2.16 -10.45
CA THR A 16 -9.14 3.35 -11.23
C THR A 16 -7.93 4.24 -11.56
N LEU A 17 -7.00 4.42 -10.61
CA LEU A 17 -5.78 5.21 -10.83
C LEU A 17 -4.83 4.58 -11.85
N THR A 18 -4.73 3.24 -11.85
CA THR A 18 -3.82 2.50 -12.74
C THR A 18 -4.42 2.24 -14.13
N GLN A 19 -5.74 2.08 -14.25
CA GLN A 19 -6.43 1.82 -15.52
C GLN A 19 -6.90 3.10 -16.23
N GLY A 20 -7.25 4.15 -15.47
CA GLY A 20 -7.90 5.35 -16.00
C GLY A 20 -7.02 6.29 -16.81
N GLY A 21 -5.73 5.97 -17.02
CA GLY A 21 -4.82 6.81 -17.81
C GLY A 21 -4.63 8.24 -17.23
N LEU A 22 -4.95 8.45 -15.94
CA LEU A 22 -4.91 9.74 -15.27
C LEU A 22 -3.54 10.43 -15.33
N LEU A 23 -2.48 9.65 -15.47
CA LEU A 23 -1.14 10.14 -15.77
C LEU A 23 -0.96 10.28 -17.29
N ARG A 24 -1.63 11.29 -17.87
CA ARG A 24 -1.50 11.64 -19.29
C ARG A 24 -0.09 12.18 -19.52
N ARG A 25 0.66 11.59 -20.48
CA ARG A 25 2.06 11.92 -20.80
C ARG A 25 2.32 13.43 -20.78
N GLY A 26 2.95 13.93 -19.73
CA GLY A 26 3.60 15.24 -19.72
C GLY A 26 4.84 15.18 -20.62
N THR A 27 5.01 16.14 -21.52
CA THR A 27 6.07 16.19 -22.54
C THR A 27 7.45 16.55 -21.94
N GLY A 28 7.97 15.73 -21.03
CA GLY A 28 9.33 15.86 -20.50
C GLY A 28 9.79 14.62 -19.73
N ASN A 29 11.06 14.21 -19.90
CA ASN A 29 11.63 12.98 -19.31
C ASN A 29 11.45 12.88 -17.78
N GLN A 30 11.50 14.00 -17.06
CA GLN A 30 11.33 14.02 -15.60
C GLN A 30 9.90 13.67 -15.14
N HIS A 31 8.88 13.96 -15.97
CA HIS A 31 7.49 13.56 -15.67
C HIS A 31 7.25 12.07 -15.92
N ALA A 32 8.01 11.48 -16.85
CA ALA A 32 7.93 10.05 -17.13
C ALA A 32 8.45 9.23 -15.93
N ASP A 33 9.59 9.62 -15.35
CA ASP A 33 10.18 8.91 -14.21
C ASP A 33 9.29 8.94 -12.97
N LEU A 34 8.71 10.11 -12.66
CA LEU A 34 7.73 10.24 -11.57
C LEU A 34 6.48 9.40 -11.81
N GLN A 35 5.95 9.43 -13.05
CA GLN A 35 4.80 8.63 -13.43
C GLN A 35 5.10 7.12 -13.29
N HIS A 36 6.27 6.67 -13.74
CA HIS A 36 6.68 5.27 -13.62
C HIS A 36 6.84 4.86 -12.14
N SER A 37 7.42 5.73 -11.32
CA SER A 37 7.55 5.50 -9.88
C SER A 37 6.19 5.37 -9.19
N LEU A 38 5.26 6.30 -9.43
CA LEU A 38 3.89 6.24 -8.88
C LEU A 38 3.14 4.99 -9.34
N GLN A 39 3.28 4.61 -10.62
CA GLN A 39 2.68 3.38 -11.13
C GLN A 39 3.25 2.14 -10.44
N ALA A 40 4.56 2.09 -10.20
CA ALA A 40 5.20 0.98 -9.50
C ALA A 40 4.75 0.90 -8.03
N GLN A 41 4.61 2.04 -7.36
CA GLN A 41 4.06 2.14 -6.00
C GLN A 41 2.61 1.62 -5.96
N TRP A 42 1.71 2.16 -6.78
CA TRP A 42 0.30 1.75 -6.80
C TRP A 42 0.11 0.28 -7.20
N ALA A 43 0.90 -0.21 -8.16
CA ALA A 43 0.84 -1.61 -8.56
C ALA A 43 1.32 -2.55 -7.45
N THR A 44 2.34 -2.14 -6.68
CA THR A 44 2.83 -2.90 -5.53
C THR A 44 1.82 -2.89 -4.39
N GLU A 45 1.27 -1.72 -4.05
CA GLU A 45 0.22 -1.58 -3.03
C GLU A 45 -1.01 -2.43 -3.40
N ALA A 46 -1.50 -2.36 -4.64
CA ALA A 46 -2.66 -3.15 -5.08
C ALA A 46 -2.41 -4.66 -5.02
N ARG A 47 -1.21 -5.12 -5.35
CA ARG A 47 -0.83 -6.54 -5.23
C ARG A 47 -0.76 -6.96 -3.76
N LEU A 48 -0.15 -6.15 -2.91
CA LEU A 48 -0.06 -6.41 -1.47
C LEU A 48 -1.46 -6.50 -0.84
N ILE A 49 -2.36 -5.57 -1.15
CA ILE A 49 -3.76 -5.62 -0.69
C ILE A 49 -4.44 -6.93 -1.11
N ARG A 50 -4.26 -7.38 -2.35
CA ARG A 50 -4.83 -8.66 -2.81
C ARG A 50 -4.29 -9.85 -2.00
N ARG A 51 -3.00 -9.84 -1.65
CA ARG A 51 -2.40 -10.89 -0.82
C ARG A 51 -2.96 -10.89 0.59
N VAL A 52 -3.08 -9.72 1.19
CA VAL A 52 -3.65 -9.56 2.54
C VAL A 52 -5.11 -10.01 2.56
N LEU A 53 -5.92 -9.61 1.58
CA LEU A 53 -7.33 -10.00 1.49
C LEU A 53 -7.55 -11.49 1.18
N ALA A 54 -6.58 -12.15 0.55
CA ALA A 54 -6.63 -13.58 0.25
C ALA A 54 -6.14 -14.45 1.40
N ALA A 55 -5.53 -13.87 2.44
CA ALA A 55 -5.13 -14.58 3.63
C ALA A 55 -6.34 -14.76 4.58
N ASP A 56 -6.42 -15.91 5.25
CA ASP A 56 -7.52 -16.24 6.17
C ASP A 56 -7.42 -15.48 7.52
N GLY A 57 -6.37 -14.67 7.73
CA GLY A 57 -6.06 -13.97 8.98
C GLY A 57 -6.55 -12.52 9.06
N ASP A 58 -6.24 -11.87 10.18
CA ASP A 58 -6.48 -10.43 10.35
C ASP A 58 -5.59 -9.62 9.37
N PRO A 59 -6.14 -8.62 8.67
CA PRO A 59 -5.37 -7.84 7.71
C PRO A 59 -4.19 -7.06 8.31
N VAL A 60 -4.34 -6.53 9.53
CA VAL A 60 -3.28 -5.75 10.20
C VAL A 60 -2.15 -6.68 10.62
N GLU A 61 -2.48 -7.82 11.23
CA GLU A 61 -1.49 -8.85 11.58
C GLU A 61 -0.73 -9.32 10.33
N THR A 62 -1.45 -9.58 9.23
CA THR A 62 -0.84 -9.99 7.96
C THR A 62 0.12 -8.92 7.42
N LEU A 63 -0.22 -7.63 7.51
CA LEU A 63 0.67 -6.53 7.11
C LEU A 63 1.93 -6.45 7.98
N ILE A 64 1.80 -6.67 9.29
CA ILE A 64 2.95 -6.69 10.23
C ILE A 64 3.88 -7.88 9.93
N GLU A 65 3.33 -9.06 9.63
CA GLU A 65 4.11 -10.22 9.21
C GLU A 65 4.88 -9.94 7.91
N TRP A 66 4.24 -9.30 6.93
CA TRP A 66 4.87 -8.90 5.69
C TRP A 66 5.99 -7.90 5.91
N ARG A 67 5.80 -6.91 6.80
CA ARG A 67 6.86 -5.96 7.17
C ARG A 67 8.06 -6.70 7.73
N THR A 68 7.83 -7.49 8.77
CA THR A 68 8.88 -8.24 9.47
C THR A 68 9.69 -9.11 8.50
N ARG A 69 9.01 -9.83 7.60
CA ARG A 69 9.69 -10.67 6.60
C ARG A 69 10.47 -9.87 5.56
N THR A 70 9.96 -8.69 5.18
CA THR A 70 10.61 -7.81 4.21
C THR A 70 11.86 -7.16 4.81
N GLU A 71 11.79 -6.70 6.06
CA GLU A 71 12.93 -6.17 6.81
C GLU A 71 14.00 -7.26 7.02
N GLN A 72 13.61 -8.46 7.48
CA GLN A 72 14.55 -9.58 7.62
C GLN A 72 15.21 -9.99 6.29
N PHE A 73 14.49 -9.91 5.17
CA PHE A 73 15.07 -10.14 3.86
C PHE A 73 16.11 -9.07 3.52
N HIS A 74 15.78 -7.80 3.75
CA HIS A 74 16.68 -6.68 3.50
C HIS A 74 17.97 -6.77 4.33
N ASP A 75 17.84 -7.05 5.63
CA ASP A 75 18.98 -7.20 6.54
C ASP A 75 19.89 -8.36 6.14
N ARG A 76 19.30 -9.46 5.64
CA ARG A 76 20.04 -10.66 5.23
C ARG A 76 20.68 -10.53 3.85
N TYR A 77 20.07 -9.77 2.95
CA TYR A 77 20.49 -9.61 1.56
C TYR A 77 20.47 -8.13 1.15
N PRO A 78 21.29 -7.27 1.76
CA PRO A 78 21.26 -5.82 1.53
C PRO A 78 21.62 -5.42 0.09
N GLU A 79 22.32 -6.29 -0.64
CA GLU A 79 22.66 -6.10 -2.04
C GLU A 79 21.51 -6.37 -3.02
N ARG A 80 20.37 -6.88 -2.52
CA ARG A 80 19.22 -7.24 -3.35
C ARG A 80 18.08 -6.26 -3.16
N ASP A 81 17.62 -5.70 -4.26
CA ASP A 81 16.46 -4.80 -4.29
C ASP A 81 15.12 -5.51 -4.00
N GLY A 82 15.09 -6.85 -4.04
CA GLY A 82 13.83 -7.60 -4.03
C GLY A 82 13.95 -9.11 -4.11
N TRP A 83 12.80 -9.77 -4.07
CA TRP A 83 12.64 -11.21 -4.23
C TRP A 83 11.49 -11.54 -5.18
N THR A 84 11.51 -12.76 -5.71
CA THR A 84 10.37 -13.35 -6.40
C THR A 84 9.76 -14.40 -5.49
N ASP A 85 8.45 -14.33 -5.28
CA ASP A 85 7.77 -15.29 -4.42
C ASP A 85 7.40 -16.59 -5.15
N ARG A 86 6.75 -17.52 -4.44
CA ARG A 86 6.36 -18.83 -4.98
C ARG A 86 5.30 -18.76 -6.08
N GLN A 87 4.58 -17.65 -6.21
CA GLN A 87 3.59 -17.44 -7.28
C GLN A 87 4.23 -16.75 -8.49
N GLY A 88 5.54 -16.51 -8.47
CA GLY A 88 6.27 -15.85 -9.56
C GLY A 88 6.15 -14.32 -9.54
N GLU A 89 5.61 -13.72 -8.48
CA GLU A 89 5.51 -12.27 -8.36
C GLU A 89 6.82 -11.68 -7.83
N THR A 90 7.35 -10.67 -8.53
CA THR A 90 8.51 -9.92 -8.07
C THR A 90 8.09 -8.76 -7.17
N TRP A 91 8.75 -8.69 -6.03
CA TRP A 91 8.58 -7.72 -4.96
C TRP A 91 9.86 -6.93 -4.78
N ASN A 92 9.75 -5.60 -4.79
CA ASN A 92 10.84 -4.71 -4.44
C ASN A 92 10.69 -4.32 -2.96
N VAL A 93 11.78 -4.42 -2.19
CA VAL A 93 11.79 -4.18 -0.73
C VAL A 93 11.25 -2.80 -0.39
N ALA A 94 11.82 -1.75 -1.01
CA ALA A 94 11.45 -0.36 -0.71
C ALA A 94 9.97 -0.09 -1.02
N LEU A 95 9.47 -0.59 -2.16
CA LEU A 95 8.07 -0.43 -2.53
C LEU A 95 7.12 -1.20 -1.62
N VAL A 96 7.53 -2.38 -1.11
CA VAL A 96 6.71 -3.15 -0.17
C VAL A 96 6.62 -2.45 1.18
N LEU A 97 7.75 -2.01 1.73
CA LEU A 97 7.75 -1.30 3.02
C LEU A 97 6.93 -0.01 2.95
N GLN A 98 7.14 0.79 1.90
CA GLN A 98 6.34 1.99 1.66
C GLN A 98 4.84 1.69 1.53
N ALA A 99 4.47 0.61 0.83
CA ALA A 99 3.07 0.21 0.72
C ALA A 99 2.49 -0.21 2.08
N ILE A 100 3.27 -0.87 2.94
CA ILE A 100 2.82 -1.25 4.28
C ILE A 100 2.63 -0.02 5.16
N ASP A 101 3.59 0.92 5.17
CA ASP A 101 3.46 2.19 5.89
C ASP A 101 2.16 2.92 5.52
N ASN A 102 1.94 3.14 4.21
CA ASN A 102 0.75 3.81 3.70
C ASN A 102 -0.57 3.09 4.06
N LEU A 103 -0.56 1.75 4.10
CA LEU A 103 -1.76 0.98 4.43
C LEU A 103 -2.05 1.03 5.93
N LEU A 104 -1.04 0.90 6.78
CA LEU A 104 -1.22 1.00 8.23
C LEU A 104 -1.67 2.41 8.64
N GLU A 105 -1.08 3.45 8.06
CA GLU A 105 -1.50 4.85 8.29
C GLU A 105 -2.96 5.08 7.85
N HIS A 106 -3.35 4.59 6.66
CA HIS A 106 -4.75 4.69 6.24
C HIS A 106 -5.70 3.92 7.14
N ILE A 107 -5.30 2.75 7.62
CA ILE A 107 -6.11 1.97 8.55
C ILE A 107 -6.27 2.75 9.84
N GLU A 108 -5.19 3.25 10.44
CA GLU A 108 -5.21 4.06 11.66
C GLU A 108 -6.11 5.29 11.50
N ASN A 109 -5.84 6.13 10.51
CA ASN A 109 -6.59 7.38 10.28
C ASN A 109 -8.11 7.17 10.09
N TRP A 110 -8.53 6.03 9.55
CA TRP A 110 -9.95 5.71 9.39
C TRP A 110 -10.60 5.11 10.63
N HIS A 111 -9.81 4.56 11.55
CA HIS A 111 -10.29 4.18 12.88
C HIS A 111 -10.34 5.39 13.83
N THR A 112 -9.61 6.47 13.52
CA THR A 112 -9.42 7.63 14.40
C THR A 112 -10.33 8.84 14.11
N ASP A 113 -11.39 8.77 13.29
CA ASP A 113 -12.24 9.97 13.02
C ASP A 113 -13.73 9.65 12.72
N PRO A 114 -14.76 10.37 13.25
CA PRO A 114 -14.80 11.44 14.27
C PRO A 114 -15.91 11.22 15.34
N ASP A 115 -15.58 10.84 16.58
CA ASP A 115 -16.52 10.94 17.72
C ASP A 115 -15.86 11.60 18.94
N GLU A 116 -14.73 12.27 18.73
CA GLU A 116 -14.20 13.24 19.70
C GLU A 116 -14.85 14.61 19.40
N THR A 117 -16.10 14.71 19.87
CA THR A 117 -16.68 15.90 20.50
C THR A 117 -16.14 17.25 20.00
N PHE A 118 -16.79 17.80 18.97
CA PHE A 118 -17.03 19.24 18.95
C PHE A 118 -18.00 19.55 20.11
N ASP A 119 -17.48 19.58 21.33
CA ASP A 119 -18.23 20.11 22.46
C ASP A 119 -18.49 21.60 22.18
N GLU A 120 -19.77 21.88 22.17
CA GLU A 120 -20.44 23.12 21.86
C GLU A 120 -20.20 24.15 22.99
N ASP A 121 -18.95 24.52 23.26
CA ASP A 121 -18.63 25.65 24.16
C ASP A 121 -18.60 26.97 23.36
N LEU A 122 -19.74 27.30 22.77
CA LEU A 122 -20.11 28.68 22.45
C LEU A 122 -20.91 29.22 23.64
N ALA A 123 -20.18 29.61 24.69
CA ALA A 123 -20.68 30.43 25.79
C ALA A 123 -20.75 31.92 25.39
#